data_AF-A0A1D8JJ01-F1
#
_entry.id   AF-A0A1D8JJ01-F1
#
_cell.length_a   1.000
_cell.length_b   1.000
_cell.length_c   1.000
_cell.angle_alpha   90.00
_cell.angle_beta   90.00
_cell.angle_gamma   90.00
#
_symmetry.space_group_name_H-M   'P 1'
#
loop_
_entity.id
_entity.type
_entity.pdbx_description
1 polymer ?
#
loop_
_entity_poly.entity_id
_entity_poly.type
_entity_poly.pdbx_seq_one_letter_code
_entity_poly.pdbx_strand_id
1 'polypeptide(L)'
;MVKSKAFKVDGVLAIEHYFKNGCKSKIYTVDDILYSEYAPNTLLDKFCMRYASTMEGRRQAASAYLNYPNKTPILIAPYTIGAFPTHSYKSFDNVWIFNHHFHIEIIEKDVTSVTFEGGMTISLNVSKYTLVQQKLRLHTMIDMFRNIENRKEWGL
;
A
#
# COMPACT_ATOMS: atom_id res chain seq x y z
N MET A 1 7.03 16.21 21.11
CA MET A 1 7.77 16.24 19.83
C MET A 1 8.26 14.83 19.53
N VAL A 2 7.59 14.11 18.63
CA VAL A 2 8.10 12.81 18.16
C VAL A 2 9.21 13.11 17.16
N LYS A 3 10.46 12.76 17.50
CA LYS A 3 11.60 12.90 16.59
C LYS A 3 11.30 12.14 15.31
N SER A 4 11.41 12.77 14.15
CA SER A 4 11.27 12.07 12.86
C SER A 4 12.42 11.06 12.73
N LYS A 5 12.15 9.79 12.99
CA LYS A 5 13.06 8.70 12.63
C LYS A 5 13.01 8.58 11.10
N ALA A 6 14.13 8.82 10.44
CA ALA A 6 14.22 8.57 9.01
C ALA A 6 14.05 7.06 8.77
N PHE A 7 13.23 6.70 7.79
CA PHE A 7 13.05 5.32 7.33
C PHE A 7 13.00 5.31 5.81
N LYS A 8 13.31 4.16 5.23
CA LYS A 8 13.26 3.97 3.79
C LYS A 8 11.89 3.43 3.38
N VAL A 9 11.38 3.87 2.23
CA VAL A 9 10.07 3.47 1.71
C VAL A 9 10.03 1.98 1.36
N ASP A 10 11.16 1.39 0.96
CA ASP A 10 11.33 -0.04 0.69
C ASP A 10 11.24 -0.91 1.95
N GLY A 11 11.32 -0.32 3.15
CA GLY A 11 11.14 -1.01 4.42
C GLY A 11 9.73 -0.89 4.99
N VAL A 12 8.78 -0.26 4.28
CA VAL A 12 7.40 -0.09 4.75
C VAL A 12 6.57 -1.32 4.39
N LEU A 13 5.93 -1.92 5.39
CA LEU A 13 5.10 -3.12 5.24
C LEU A 13 3.62 -2.75 5.13
N ALA A 14 3.16 -1.82 5.98
CA ALA A 14 1.78 -1.35 5.97
C ALA A 14 1.62 0.04 6.57
N ILE A 15 0.52 0.71 6.23
CA ILE A 15 0.11 1.99 6.82
C ILE A 15 -1.39 1.97 7.11
N GLU A 16 -1.76 2.33 8.33
CA GLU A 16 -3.15 2.49 8.73
C GLU A 16 -3.39 3.85 9.40
N HIS A 17 -4.67 4.23 9.48
CA HIS A 17 -5.07 5.38 10.26
C HIS A 17 -4.80 5.16 11.75
N TYR A 18 -4.40 6.24 12.42
CA TYR A 18 -4.15 6.24 13.86
C TYR A 18 -4.55 7.61 14.40
N PHE A 19 -5.12 7.69 15.60
CA PHE A 19 -5.63 8.96 16.13
C PHE A 19 -5.29 9.12 17.61
N LYS A 20 -3.99 9.14 17.94
CA LYS A 20 -3.53 9.33 19.32
C LYS A 20 -2.30 10.23 19.35
N ASN A 21 -2.22 11.10 20.37
CA ASN A 21 -1.08 11.98 20.62
C ASN A 21 -0.67 12.84 19.40
N GLY A 22 -1.65 13.35 18.64
CA GLY A 22 -1.43 14.15 17.43
C GLY A 22 -0.97 13.35 16.19
N CYS A 23 -0.67 12.06 16.34
CA CYS A 23 -0.34 11.18 15.23
C CYS A 23 -1.62 10.77 14.48
N LYS A 24 -1.54 10.77 13.15
CA LYS A 24 -2.63 10.46 12.20
C LYS A 24 -2.46 9.13 11.47
N SER A 25 -1.27 8.51 11.57
CA SER A 25 -1.00 7.21 10.98
C SER A 25 -0.04 6.38 11.82
N LYS A 26 -0.21 5.07 11.73
CA LYS A 26 0.73 4.07 12.21
C LYS A 26 1.36 3.38 11.00
N ILE A 27 2.68 3.28 11.00
CA ILE A 27 3.49 2.77 9.89
C ILE A 27 4.20 1.52 10.41
N TYR A 28 3.90 0.38 9.81
CA TYR A 28 4.61 -0.87 10.08
C TYR A 28 5.81 -0.93 9.15
N THR A 29 7.01 -1.08 9.70
CA THR A 29 8.24 -1.25 8.93
C THR A 29 8.88 -2.61 9.23
N VAL A 30 9.87 -2.99 8.44
CA VAL A 30 10.67 -4.20 8.68
C VAL A 30 11.35 -4.22 10.05
N ASP A 31 11.72 -3.04 10.57
CA ASP A 31 12.49 -2.92 11.81
C ASP A 31 11.60 -2.62 13.03
N ASP A 32 10.55 -1.82 12.83
CA ASP A 32 9.83 -1.18 13.94
C ASP A 32 8.45 -0.67 13.52
N ILE A 33 7.65 -0.20 14.48
CA ILE A 33 6.41 0.53 14.26
C ILE A 33 6.66 2.01 14.51
N LEU A 34 6.36 2.84 13.50
CA LEU A 34 6.50 4.29 13.56
C LEU A 34 5.12 4.95 13.61
N TYR A 35 5.09 6.17 14.16
CA TYR A 35 3.90 7.02 14.20
C TYR A 35 4.20 8.36 13.56
N SER A 36 3.23 8.90 12.83
CA SER A 36 3.40 10.14 12.06
C SER A 36 2.19 11.04 12.21
N GLU A 37 2.42 12.36 12.18
CA GLU A 37 1.39 13.40 12.18
C GLU A 37 0.68 13.54 10.81
N TYR A 38 1.22 12.90 9.77
CA TYR A 38 0.62 12.82 8.44
C TYR A 38 -0.41 11.69 8.38
N ALA A 39 -1.53 11.92 7.70
CA ALA A 39 -2.49 10.85 7.40
C ALA A 39 -1.90 9.87 6.38
N PRO A 40 -2.39 8.60 6.33
CA PRO A 40 -1.88 7.59 5.40
C PRO A 40 -1.81 8.05 3.94
N ASN A 41 -2.86 8.69 3.42
CA ASN A 41 -2.88 9.19 2.04
C ASN A 41 -1.87 10.32 1.82
N THR A 42 -1.63 11.18 2.82
CA THR A 42 -0.59 12.22 2.75
C THR A 42 0.81 11.60 2.74
N LEU A 43 1.04 10.52 3.49
CA LEU A 43 2.31 9.79 3.45
C LEU A 43 2.55 9.14 2.08
N LEU A 44 1.54 8.46 1.54
CA LEU A 44 1.63 7.82 0.23
C LEU A 44 1.87 8.85 -0.87
N ASP A 45 1.20 10.00 -0.81
CA ASP A 45 1.46 11.10 -1.74
C ASP A 45 2.90 11.60 -1.64
N LYS A 46 3.43 11.81 -0.43
CA LYS A 46 4.86 12.14 -0.22
C LYS A 46 5.80 11.07 -0.78
N PHE A 47 5.47 9.78 -0.63
CA PHE A 47 6.27 8.70 -1.18
C PHE A 47 6.24 8.72 -2.71
N CYS A 48 5.06 8.88 -3.30
CA CYS A 48 4.88 8.99 -4.75
C CYS A 48 5.66 10.18 -5.32
N MET A 49 5.63 11.33 -4.63
CA MET A 49 6.31 12.57 -5.02
C MET A 49 7.82 12.41 -5.06
N ARG A 50 8.40 11.54 -4.22
CA ARG A 50 9.83 11.17 -4.28
C ARG A 50 10.21 10.48 -5.59
N TYR A 51 9.24 9.88 -6.27
CA TYR A 51 9.38 9.26 -7.59
C TYR A 51 8.70 10.09 -8.69
N ALA A 52 8.65 11.42 -8.51
CA ALA A 52 8.20 12.40 -9.50
C ALA A 52 6.74 12.25 -9.99
N SER A 53 5.82 11.79 -9.12
CA SER A 53 4.38 11.80 -9.44
C SER A 53 3.53 11.87 -8.18
N THR A 54 2.28 12.30 -8.29
CA THR A 54 1.35 12.34 -7.15
C THR A 54 0.70 10.97 -6.92
N MET A 55 0.19 10.72 -5.71
CA MET A 55 -0.61 9.52 -5.45
C MET A 55 -1.84 9.47 -6.36
N GLU A 56 -2.51 10.60 -6.56
CA GLU A 56 -3.71 10.68 -7.39
C GLU A 56 -3.42 10.40 -8.86
N GLY A 57 -2.33 10.94 -9.42
CA GLY A 57 -1.93 10.67 -10.81
C GLY A 57 -1.65 9.18 -11.04
N ARG A 58 -0.95 8.54 -10.10
CA ARG A 58 -0.69 7.09 -10.14
C ARG A 58 -1.98 6.28 -10.02
N ARG A 59 -2.91 6.70 -9.16
CA ARG A 59 -4.22 6.06 -8.99
C ARG A 59 -5.08 6.17 -10.26
N GLN A 60 -5.08 7.34 -10.92
CA GLN A 60 -5.80 7.54 -12.18
C GLN A 60 -5.24 6.66 -13.28
N ALA A 61 -3.92 6.60 -13.44
CA ALA A 61 -3.27 5.69 -14.38
C ALA A 61 -3.64 4.23 -14.06
N ALA A 62 -3.44 3.77 -12.83
CA ALA A 62 -3.79 2.41 -12.41
C ALA A 62 -5.26 2.05 -12.69
N SER A 63 -6.18 2.98 -12.44
CA SER A 63 -7.61 2.79 -12.71
C SER A 63 -7.90 2.64 -14.21
N ALA A 64 -7.24 3.42 -15.06
CA ALA A 64 -7.41 3.35 -16.51
C ALA A 64 -6.91 2.01 -17.08
N TYR A 65 -5.79 1.49 -16.57
CA TYR A 65 -5.23 0.21 -17.02
C TYR A 65 -5.95 -1.01 -16.45
N LEU A 66 -6.40 -0.96 -15.19
CA LEU A 66 -7.02 -2.12 -14.54
C LEU A 66 -8.53 -2.24 -14.78
N ASN A 67 -9.19 -1.20 -15.29
CA ASN A 67 -10.66 -1.12 -15.40
C ASN A 67 -11.39 -1.37 -14.05
N TYR A 68 -10.70 -1.12 -12.93
CA TYR A 68 -11.23 -1.24 -11.56
C TYR A 68 -11.04 0.09 -10.80
N PRO A 69 -12.06 0.97 -10.78
CA PRO A 69 -11.93 2.31 -10.19
C PRO A 69 -11.96 2.33 -8.66
N ASN A 70 -12.45 1.25 -8.05
CA ASN A 70 -12.62 1.15 -6.60
C ASN A 70 -11.50 0.33 -5.98
N LYS A 71 -10.95 0.83 -4.85
CA LYS A 71 -9.86 0.20 -4.10
C LYS A 71 -8.64 -0.12 -4.97
N THR A 72 -8.32 0.80 -5.89
CA THR A 72 -7.24 0.66 -6.86
C THR A 72 -5.88 0.65 -6.14
N PRO A 73 -4.98 -0.30 -6.45
CA PRO A 73 -3.61 -0.25 -5.96
C PRO A 73 -2.86 0.95 -6.56
N ILE A 74 -1.73 1.31 -5.95
CA ILE A 74 -0.85 2.38 -6.43
C ILE A 74 0.58 1.87 -6.59
N LEU A 75 1.27 2.32 -7.64
CA LEU A 75 2.71 2.14 -7.81
C LEU A 75 3.44 3.34 -7.25
N ILE A 76 4.10 3.18 -6.11
CA ILE A 76 4.84 4.24 -5.43
C ILE A 76 6.17 4.50 -6.14
N ALA A 77 6.98 3.46 -6.23
CA ALA A 77 8.20 3.45 -7.03
C ALA A 77 7.92 2.62 -8.29
N PRO A 78 8.27 3.12 -9.49
CA PRO A 78 8.06 2.38 -10.73
C PRO A 78 8.55 0.93 -10.61
N TYR A 79 7.66 -0.01 -10.90
CA TYR A 79 7.92 -1.47 -11.06
C TYR A 79 8.48 -2.22 -9.84
N THR A 80 8.65 -1.56 -8.70
CA THR A 80 9.39 -2.10 -7.54
C THR A 80 8.62 -1.99 -6.24
N ILE A 81 7.98 -0.84 -5.98
CA ILE A 81 7.23 -0.60 -4.75
C ILE A 81 5.82 -0.20 -5.10
N GLY A 82 4.86 -0.97 -4.62
CA GLY A 82 3.45 -0.63 -4.71
C GLY A 82 2.71 -1.03 -3.45
N ALA A 83 1.51 -0.46 -3.31
CA ALA A 83 0.64 -0.77 -2.19
C ALA A 83 -0.80 -0.95 -2.67
N PHE A 84 -1.54 -1.84 -2.02
CA PHE A 84 -2.96 -2.01 -2.25
C PHE A 84 -3.77 -1.64 -1.00
N PRO A 85 -4.98 -1.10 -1.16
CA PRO A 85 -5.83 -0.76 -0.04
C PRO A 85 -6.75 -1.94 0.33
N THR A 86 -6.95 -2.20 1.63
CA THR A 86 -7.92 -3.21 2.12
C THR A 86 -9.37 -2.73 1.94
N HIS A 87 -9.59 -1.43 2.13
CA HIS A 87 -10.88 -0.75 1.99
C HIS A 87 -10.80 0.35 0.93
N SER A 88 -11.85 1.18 0.84
CA SER A 88 -11.72 2.43 0.08
C SER A 88 -10.63 3.29 0.72
N TYR A 89 -9.76 3.93 -0.06
CA TYR A 89 -8.73 4.84 0.46
C TYR A 89 -9.31 6.05 1.23
N LYS A 90 -10.62 6.28 1.11
CA LYS A 90 -11.37 7.30 1.87
C LYS A 90 -11.86 6.78 3.23
N SER A 91 -11.79 5.47 3.49
CA SER A 91 -12.22 4.86 4.75
C SER A 91 -11.12 4.95 5.80
N PHE A 92 -11.51 5.18 7.06
CA PHE A 92 -10.60 5.10 8.20
C PHE A 92 -10.16 3.67 8.52
N ASP A 93 -10.94 2.66 8.13
CA ASP A 93 -10.58 1.24 8.25
C ASP A 93 -9.62 0.77 7.15
N ASN A 94 -9.19 1.68 6.29
CA ASN A 94 -8.28 1.34 5.22
C ASN A 94 -6.86 1.15 5.75
N VAL A 95 -6.30 0.01 5.41
CA VAL A 95 -4.89 -0.30 5.58
C VAL A 95 -4.28 -0.44 4.20
N TRP A 96 -3.19 0.27 3.97
CA TRP A 96 -2.37 0.10 2.78
C TRP A 96 -1.33 -0.98 3.06
N ILE A 97 -1.33 -2.04 2.27
CA ILE A 97 -0.38 -3.16 2.38
C ILE A 97 0.60 -3.08 1.22
N PHE A 98 1.89 -3.11 1.52
CA PHE A 98 2.97 -3.01 0.54
C PHE A 98 3.30 -4.39 -0.05
N ASN A 99 3.89 -4.41 -1.25
CA ASN A 99 4.15 -5.63 -2.04
C ASN A 99 5.27 -6.54 -1.51
N HIS A 100 5.46 -6.60 -0.20
CA HIS A 100 6.34 -7.56 0.46
C HIS A 100 5.71 -8.95 0.50
N HIS A 101 6.54 -9.97 0.73
CA HIS A 101 6.07 -11.32 0.98
C HIS A 101 5.43 -11.42 2.37
N PHE A 102 4.23 -12.02 2.42
CA PHE A 102 3.47 -12.24 3.64
C PHE A 102 2.53 -13.43 3.49
N HIS A 103 2.16 -14.01 4.63
CA HIS A 103 1.16 -15.06 4.79
C HIS A 103 -0.13 -14.49 5.35
N ILE A 104 -1.27 -15.11 5.00
CA ILE A 104 -2.61 -14.71 5.46
C ILE A 104 -3.27 -15.87 6.19
N GLU A 105 -3.61 -15.64 7.46
CA GLU A 105 -4.36 -16.55 8.31
C GLU A 105 -5.74 -15.98 8.62
N ILE A 106 -6.74 -16.85 8.76
CA ILE A 106 -8.08 -16.46 9.16
C ILE A 106 -8.14 -16.56 10.68
N ILE A 107 -8.44 -15.45 11.35
CA ILE A 107 -8.66 -15.43 12.80
C ILE A 107 -10.13 -15.72 13.07
N GLU A 108 -11.01 -14.94 12.44
CA GLU A 108 -12.47 -15.03 12.54
C GLU A 108 -13.11 -14.74 11.19
N LYS A 109 -14.45 -14.83 11.12
CA LYS A 109 -15.18 -14.39 9.94
C LYS A 109 -14.89 -12.91 9.69
N ASP A 110 -14.35 -12.62 8.50
CA ASP A 110 -13.94 -11.28 8.05
C ASP A 110 -12.78 -10.64 8.84
N VAL A 111 -12.09 -11.40 9.71
CA VAL A 111 -10.86 -10.94 10.40
C VAL A 111 -9.69 -11.83 10.03
N THR A 112 -8.61 -11.22 9.55
CA THR A 112 -7.41 -11.92 9.09
C THR A 112 -6.15 -11.41 9.78
N SER A 113 -5.19 -12.32 9.94
CA SER A 113 -3.82 -11.99 10.31
C SER A 113 -2.96 -11.96 9.06
N VAL A 114 -2.16 -10.91 8.91
CA VAL A 114 -1.12 -10.80 7.88
C VAL A 114 0.24 -10.80 8.56
N THR A 115 1.04 -11.83 8.30
CA THR A 115 2.39 -11.98 8.85
C THR A 115 3.42 -11.84 7.73
N PHE A 116 4.26 -10.81 7.80
CA PHE A 116 5.35 -10.60 6.84
C PHE A 116 6.54 -11.51 7.16
N GLU A 117 7.41 -11.77 6.18
CA GLU A 117 8.59 -12.65 6.36
C GLU A 117 9.52 -12.24 7.51
N GLY A 118 9.54 -10.95 7.88
CA GLY A 118 10.27 -10.44 9.04
C GLY A 118 9.59 -10.67 10.40
N GLY A 119 8.47 -11.40 10.45
CA GLY A 119 7.73 -11.70 11.67
C GLY A 119 6.78 -10.59 12.15
N MET A 120 6.75 -9.44 11.46
CA MET A 120 5.77 -8.38 11.73
C MET A 120 4.37 -8.89 11.39
N THR A 121 3.44 -8.82 12.34
CA THR A 121 2.07 -9.31 12.20
C THR A 121 1.06 -8.20 12.39
N ILE A 122 0.04 -8.15 11.53
CA ILE A 122 -1.04 -7.16 11.57
C ILE A 122 -2.39 -7.88 11.51
N SER A 123 -3.29 -7.55 12.44
CA SER A 123 -4.68 -8.01 12.38
C SER A 123 -5.52 -7.01 11.59
N LEU A 124 -6.31 -7.50 10.64
CA LEU A 124 -7.08 -6.69 9.71
C LEU A 124 -8.55 -7.16 9.68
N ASN A 125 -9.48 -6.22 9.78
CA ASN A 125 -10.91 -6.47 9.62
C ASN A 125 -11.28 -6.57 8.12
N VAL A 126 -10.72 -7.57 7.45
CA VAL A 126 -10.97 -7.86 6.04
C VAL A 126 -10.87 -9.36 5.80
N SER A 127 -11.71 -9.88 4.90
CA SER A 127 -11.69 -11.30 4.53
C SER A 127 -10.41 -11.68 3.78
N LYS A 128 -9.98 -12.93 3.95
CA LYS A 128 -8.83 -13.51 3.21
C LYS A 128 -9.02 -13.39 1.70
N TYR A 129 -10.24 -13.62 1.21
CA TYR A 129 -10.57 -13.48 -0.20
C TYR A 129 -10.24 -12.07 -0.71
N THR A 130 -10.68 -11.03 0.00
CA THR A 130 -10.43 -9.64 -0.38
C THR A 130 -8.93 -9.32 -0.43
N LEU A 131 -8.16 -9.75 0.58
CA LEU A 131 -6.71 -9.55 0.59
C LEU A 131 -6.01 -10.23 -0.58
N VAL A 132 -6.37 -11.49 -0.87
CA VAL A 132 -5.80 -12.22 -2.00
C VAL A 132 -6.11 -11.52 -3.32
N GLN A 133 -7.35 -11.07 -3.52
CA GLN A 133 -7.73 -10.34 -4.74
C GLN A 133 -6.96 -9.02 -4.88
N GLN A 134 -6.78 -8.26 -3.80
CA GLN A 134 -6.03 -7.00 -3.87
C GLN A 134 -4.54 -7.20 -4.09
N LYS A 135 -3.96 -8.24 -3.46
CA LYS A 135 -2.58 -8.66 -3.73
C LYS A 135 -2.39 -9.02 -5.21
N LEU A 136 -3.26 -9.87 -5.76
CA LEU A 136 -3.21 -10.26 -7.17
C LEU A 136 -3.29 -9.05 -8.10
N ARG A 137 -4.23 -8.13 -7.86
CA ARG A 137 -4.37 -6.90 -8.64
C ARG A 137 -3.09 -6.06 -8.64
N LEU A 138 -2.46 -5.90 -7.49
CA LEU A 138 -1.20 -5.17 -7.39
C LEU A 138 -0.07 -5.85 -8.17
N HIS A 139 0.10 -7.17 -8.03
CA HIS A 139 1.13 -7.90 -8.78
C HIS A 139 0.89 -7.86 -10.28
N THR A 140 -0.35 -8.12 -10.73
CA THR A 140 -0.73 -7.99 -12.15
C THR A 140 -0.44 -6.59 -12.68
N MET A 141 -0.72 -5.55 -11.90
CA MET A 141 -0.41 -4.17 -12.26
C MET A 141 1.11 -3.95 -12.42
N ILE A 142 1.92 -4.40 -11.45
CA ILE A 142 3.38 -4.29 -11.50
C ILE A 142 3.92 -4.96 -12.76
N ASP A 143 3.48 -6.18 -13.06
CA ASP A 143 3.92 -6.95 -14.22
C ASP A 143 3.48 -6.30 -15.53
N MET A 144 2.23 -5.81 -15.60
CA MET A 144 1.71 -5.11 -16.76
C MET A 144 2.52 -3.86 -17.09
N PHE A 145 2.77 -3.00 -16.10
CA PHE A 145 3.52 -1.77 -16.32
C PHE A 145 4.98 -2.05 -16.69
N ARG A 146 5.60 -3.08 -16.09
CA ARG A 146 6.96 -3.52 -16.46
C ARG A 146 7.02 -3.96 -17.93
N ASN A 147 6.00 -4.68 -18.39
CA ASN A 147 5.91 -5.11 -19.78
C ASN A 147 5.67 -3.94 -20.75
N ILE A 148 4.85 -2.95 -20.37
CA ILE A 148 4.61 -1.76 -21.19
C ILE A 148 5.89 -0.96 -21.37
N GLU A 149 6.66 -0.74 -20.30
CA GLU A 149 7.95 -0.04 -20.38
C GLU A 149 8.93 -0.74 -21.33
N ASN A 150 8.98 -2.07 -21.25
CA ASN A 150 9.85 -2.88 -22.12
C ASN A 150 9.46 -2.82 -23.60
N ARG A 151 8.19 -2.54 -23.92
CA ARG A 151 7.72 -2.53 -25.31
C ARG A 151 8.26 -1.36 -26.14
N LYS A 152 8.77 -0.27 -25.54
CA LYS A 152 9.40 0.92 -26.20
C LYS A 152 8.71 1.43 -27.49
N GLU A 153 7.45 1.08 -27.69
CA GLU A 153 6.67 1.40 -28.88
C GLU A 153 5.37 2.02 -28.39
N TRP A 154 5.06 3.18 -28.96
CA TRP A 154 3.81 3.89 -28.71
C TRP A 154 3.03 3.87 -30.03
N GLY A 155 1.90 3.17 -30.06
CA GLY A 155 0.96 3.21 -31.17
C GLY A 155 -0.03 4.36 -30.97
N LEU A 156 -0.20 5.20 -31.99
CA LEU A 156 -1.26 6.20 -32.05
C LEU A 156 -2.59 5.57 -32.48
#